data_AF-A0A5B2TGE0-F1
#
_entry.id   AF-A0A5B2TGE0-F1
#
_cell.length_a   1.000
_cell.length_b   1.000
_cell.length_c   1.000
_cell.angle_alpha   90.00
_cell.angle_beta   90.00
_cell.angle_gamma   90.00
#
_symmetry.space_group_name_H-M   'P 1'
#
loop_
_entity.id
_entity.type
_entity.pdbx_description
1 polymer ?
#
loop_
_entity_poly.entity_id
_entity_poly.type
_entity_poly.pdbx_seq_one_letter_code
_entity_poly.pdbx_strand_id
1 'polypeptide(L)'
;MTKRVIVDQAGTEYWAAQTLTYDAQGRLSIRDILNDDASRTVTFYDAANAESWARVVENYDQSGRMLNRATTYDDGGRGVSQYDIAGTQNWSEFLTSYNASGARYRTDITYDAGGKLTTYYDADSSKDWTKQAFTYNISGDIVSQATNFDDGSRSVISYDVDGTQPWTWYSGTYDATGTLMVQGQLLDDGSTLQVLRDGHDMAGWSKVSSLFNTSGEVAARSMYTDSGVHAGIQYDVANTEAYAVQARIYFADGTLAYGAQFKDDGSYLENTDAANWQVLEEIGGVVAHRSADLGDGLRLTIDYDLANAQDWMAYAKLEDGSGATLYSFTLSDDGSFQEQTAISDWLA
;
A
#
# COMPACT_ATOMS: atom_id res chain seq x y z
N MET A 1 5.81 55.09 -13.46
CA MET A 1 6.09 53.95 -14.36
C MET A 1 6.06 54.45 -15.78
N THR A 2 7.12 54.17 -16.54
CA THR A 2 7.24 54.57 -17.96
C THR A 2 6.85 53.40 -18.84
N LYS A 3 6.15 53.64 -19.96
CA LYS A 3 5.77 52.60 -20.92
C LYS A 3 6.33 52.91 -22.31
N ARG A 4 6.78 51.89 -23.03
CA ARG A 4 7.18 51.95 -24.44
C ARG A 4 6.40 50.92 -25.23
N VAL A 5 5.72 51.36 -26.29
CA VAL A 5 4.99 50.48 -27.21
C VAL A 5 5.79 50.37 -28.51
N ILE A 6 5.94 49.15 -29.00
CA ILE A 6 6.59 48.80 -30.27
C ILE A 6 5.53 48.06 -31.09
N VAL A 7 5.26 48.52 -32.30
CA VAL A 7 4.28 47.90 -33.20
C VAL A 7 5.02 47.42 -34.44
N ASP A 8 4.78 46.17 -34.83
CA ASP A 8 5.30 45.67 -36.10
C ASP A 8 4.37 46.12 -37.23
N GLN A 9 4.72 47.26 -37.84
CA GLN A 9 3.99 47.79 -38.98
C GLN A 9 4.23 46.99 -40.28
N ALA A 10 5.32 46.22 -40.34
CA ALA A 10 5.72 45.49 -41.54
C ALA A 10 5.21 44.05 -41.57
N GLY A 11 4.78 43.50 -40.42
CA GLY A 11 4.31 42.11 -40.29
C GLY A 11 5.41 41.10 -40.57
N THR A 12 6.65 41.43 -40.20
CA THR A 12 7.84 40.58 -40.40
C THR A 12 8.19 39.75 -39.18
N GLU A 13 7.65 40.13 -38.02
CA GLU A 13 7.81 39.45 -36.75
C GLU A 13 6.66 38.47 -36.53
N TYR A 14 6.75 37.63 -35.49
CA TYR A 14 5.64 36.75 -35.06
C TYR A 14 4.65 37.46 -34.12
N TRP A 15 4.87 38.75 -33.87
CA TRP A 15 4.13 39.56 -32.93
C TRP A 15 3.67 40.87 -33.56
N ALA A 16 2.43 41.27 -33.25
CA ALA A 16 1.84 42.51 -33.73
C ALA A 16 2.31 43.72 -32.91
N ALA A 17 2.43 43.56 -31.59
CA ALA A 17 2.91 44.62 -30.72
C ALA A 17 3.60 44.10 -29.44
N GLN A 18 4.54 44.90 -28.94
CA GLN A 18 5.15 44.71 -27.62
C GLN A 18 5.00 45.98 -26.78
N THR A 19 4.57 45.83 -25.53
CA THR A 19 4.55 46.90 -24.53
C THR A 19 5.55 46.60 -23.42
N LEU A 20 6.53 47.48 -23.25
CA LEU A 20 7.54 47.43 -22.20
C LEU A 20 7.17 48.42 -21.11
N THR A 21 7.04 47.96 -19.86
CA THR A 21 6.80 48.81 -18.69
C THR A 21 8.04 48.81 -17.81
N TYR A 22 8.44 50.01 -17.37
CA TYR A 22 9.60 50.24 -16.52
C TYR A 22 9.18 50.77 -15.16
N ASP A 23 9.90 50.33 -14.13
CA ASP A 23 9.74 50.82 -12.76
C ASP A 23 10.25 52.27 -12.60
N ALA A 24 10.21 52.80 -11.36
CA ALA A 24 10.63 54.16 -11.08
C ALA A 24 12.14 54.40 -11.27
N GLN A 25 12.94 53.33 -11.27
CA GLN A 25 14.39 53.33 -11.47
C GLN A 25 14.77 53.07 -12.94
N GLY A 26 13.79 52.92 -13.83
CA GLY A 26 14.02 52.68 -15.26
C GLY A 26 14.37 51.24 -15.61
N ARG A 27 14.19 50.29 -14.68
CA ARG A 27 14.39 48.85 -14.93
C ARG A 27 13.11 48.25 -15.53
N LEU A 28 13.25 47.30 -16.44
CA LEU A 28 12.09 46.63 -17.06
C LEU A 28 11.37 45.78 -16.01
N SER A 29 10.08 46.04 -15.78
CA SER A 29 9.24 45.29 -14.84
C SER A 29 8.22 44.40 -15.52
N ILE A 30 7.73 44.79 -16.70
CA ILE A 30 6.77 43.99 -17.48
C ILE A 30 7.11 44.08 -18.97
N ARG A 31 7.10 42.95 -19.67
CA ARG A 31 7.04 42.86 -21.12
C ARG A 31 5.76 42.15 -21.52
N ASP A 32 4.92 42.81 -22.29
CA ASP A 32 3.64 42.31 -22.76
C ASP A 32 3.64 42.23 -24.29
N ILE A 33 3.47 41.04 -24.84
CA ILE A 33 3.54 40.75 -26.28
C ILE A 33 2.16 40.31 -26.75
N LEU A 34 1.61 41.03 -27.74
CA LEU A 34 0.46 40.60 -28.53
C LEU A 34 0.97 39.93 -29.81
N ASN A 35 0.69 38.65 -29.97
CA ASN A 35 1.08 37.88 -31.15
C ASN A 35 0.12 38.15 -32.32
N ASP A 36 0.53 37.82 -33.55
CA ASP A 36 -0.30 38.06 -34.75
C ASP A 36 -1.59 37.25 -34.77
N ASP A 37 -1.61 36.09 -34.10
CA ASP A 37 -2.80 35.25 -33.91
C ASP A 37 -3.72 35.73 -32.77
N ALA A 38 -3.46 36.94 -32.26
CA ALA A 38 -4.12 37.57 -31.12
C ALA A 38 -3.90 36.86 -29.77
N SER A 39 -3.07 35.81 -29.69
CA SER A 39 -2.59 35.28 -28.40
C SER A 39 -1.67 36.28 -27.72
N ARG A 40 -1.43 36.11 -26.42
CA ARG A 40 -0.67 37.09 -25.63
C ARG A 40 0.31 36.41 -24.69
N THR A 41 1.53 36.94 -24.62
CA THR A 41 2.56 36.52 -23.66
C THR A 41 2.96 37.68 -22.77
N VAL A 42 2.78 37.53 -21.46
CA VAL A 42 3.18 38.54 -20.46
C VAL A 42 4.34 38.00 -19.64
N THR A 43 5.44 38.73 -19.59
CA THR A 43 6.58 38.46 -18.72
C THR A 43 6.67 39.53 -17.64
N PHE A 44 6.62 39.11 -16.38
CA PHE A 44 6.91 39.93 -15.22
C PHE A 44 8.35 39.70 -14.78
N TYR A 45 9.03 40.78 -14.41
CA TYR A 45 10.37 40.77 -13.86
C TYR A 45 10.32 41.39 -12.48
N ASP A 46 10.89 40.72 -11.49
CA ASP A 46 11.12 41.32 -10.19
C ASP A 46 12.38 42.20 -10.25
N ALA A 47 12.22 43.34 -10.91
CA ALA A 47 13.32 44.29 -11.08
C ALA A 47 13.86 44.80 -9.75
N ALA A 48 13.04 44.83 -8.70
CA ALA A 48 13.39 45.33 -7.38
C ALA A 48 13.95 44.26 -6.44
N ASN A 49 13.89 42.98 -6.81
CA ASN A 49 14.26 41.85 -5.97
C ASN A 49 13.48 41.86 -4.63
N ALA A 50 12.18 42.15 -4.71
CA ALA A 50 11.26 42.26 -3.58
C ALA A 50 10.37 41.02 -3.39
N GLU A 51 10.31 40.15 -4.38
CA GLU A 51 9.55 38.92 -4.41
C GLU A 51 10.47 37.71 -4.14
N SER A 52 9.91 36.50 -4.13
CA SER A 52 10.68 35.25 -4.06
C SER A 52 11.01 34.65 -5.44
N TRP A 53 10.66 35.38 -6.50
CA TRP A 53 10.80 34.96 -7.88
C TRP A 53 11.47 36.05 -8.71
N ALA A 54 12.34 35.63 -9.62
CA ALA A 54 13.04 36.53 -10.52
C ALA A 54 12.18 36.88 -11.75
N ARG A 55 11.41 35.89 -12.23
CA ARG A 55 10.63 36.03 -13.47
C ARG A 55 9.37 35.17 -13.48
N VAL A 56 8.27 35.72 -13.97
CA VAL A 56 7.04 34.98 -14.28
C VAL A 56 6.69 35.20 -15.76
N VAL A 57 6.35 34.13 -16.48
CA VAL A 57 5.87 34.17 -17.86
C VAL A 57 4.48 33.55 -17.92
N GLU A 58 3.52 34.29 -18.46
CA GLU A 58 2.14 33.85 -18.62
C GLU A 58 1.76 33.90 -20.09
N ASN A 59 1.12 32.85 -20.58
CA ASN A 59 0.62 32.75 -21.94
C ASN A 59 -0.89 32.66 -21.93
N TYR A 60 -1.53 33.41 -22.82
CA TYR A 60 -2.97 33.54 -22.92
C TYR A 60 -3.42 33.26 -24.35
N ASP A 61 -4.59 32.66 -24.51
CA ASP A 61 -5.24 32.51 -25.81
C ASP A 61 -5.81 33.85 -26.32
N GLN A 62 -6.36 33.82 -27.55
CA GLN A 62 -7.02 34.97 -28.19
C GLN A 62 -8.23 35.53 -27.42
N SER A 63 -8.79 34.77 -26.47
CA SER A 63 -9.90 35.19 -25.61
C SER A 63 -9.43 35.67 -24.23
N GLY A 64 -8.11 35.76 -24.01
CA GLY A 64 -7.51 36.20 -22.75
C GLY A 64 -7.56 35.15 -21.64
N ARG A 65 -7.76 33.86 -21.95
CA ARG A 65 -7.72 32.76 -20.98
C ARG A 65 -6.29 32.25 -20.85
N MET A 66 -5.81 32.06 -19.62
CA MET A 66 -4.43 31.62 -19.38
C MET A 66 -4.26 30.16 -19.77
N LEU A 67 -3.30 29.87 -20.64
CA LEU A 67 -2.95 28.53 -21.10
C LEU A 67 -1.88 27.89 -20.20
N ASN A 68 -0.89 28.69 -19.80
CA ASN A 68 0.15 28.26 -18.88
C ASN A 68 0.82 29.44 -18.18
N ARG A 69 1.46 29.13 -17.05
CA ARG A 69 2.28 30.06 -16.27
C ARG A 69 3.56 29.36 -15.86
N ALA A 70 4.70 29.99 -16.15
CA ALA A 70 6.02 29.55 -15.72
C ALA A 70 6.63 30.57 -14.77
N THR A 71 7.04 30.13 -13.58
CA THR A 71 7.71 30.95 -12.57
C THR A 71 9.13 30.45 -12.37
N THR A 72 10.11 31.36 -12.43
CA THR A 72 11.50 31.12 -12.08
C THR A 72 11.76 31.79 -10.74
N TYR A 73 12.13 30.99 -9.75
CA TYR A 73 12.39 31.44 -8.38
C TYR A 73 13.83 31.94 -8.22
N ASP A 74 14.08 32.77 -7.21
CA ASP A 74 15.41 33.34 -6.97
C ASP A 74 16.45 32.30 -6.54
N ASP A 75 16.00 31.19 -5.99
CA ASP A 75 16.83 30.03 -5.64
C ASP A 75 17.21 29.17 -6.86
N GLY A 76 16.77 29.55 -8.07
CA GLY A 76 16.98 28.81 -9.31
C GLY A 76 15.92 27.74 -9.60
N GLY A 77 14.98 27.50 -8.67
CA GLY A 77 13.84 26.61 -8.88
C GLY A 77 12.89 27.11 -9.97
N ARG A 78 12.03 26.22 -10.45
CA ARG A 78 11.02 26.56 -11.48
C ARG A 78 9.70 25.85 -11.25
N GLY A 79 8.59 26.59 -11.37
CA GLY A 79 7.23 26.05 -11.43
C GLY A 79 6.62 26.26 -12.82
N VAL A 80 5.86 25.29 -13.33
CA VAL A 80 5.12 25.39 -14.59
C VAL A 80 3.70 24.85 -14.40
N SER A 81 2.71 25.73 -14.40
CA SER A 81 1.28 25.37 -14.44
C SER A 81 0.79 25.35 -15.88
N GLN A 82 0.02 24.32 -16.22
CA GLN A 82 -0.75 24.19 -17.47
C GLN A 82 -2.24 24.15 -17.12
N TYR A 83 -3.06 24.81 -17.94
CA TYR A 83 -4.51 24.88 -17.75
C TYR A 83 -5.23 24.25 -18.95
N ASP A 84 -6.12 23.29 -18.70
CA ASP A 84 -6.92 22.69 -19.77
C ASP A 84 -8.15 23.53 -20.09
N ILE A 85 -7.91 24.61 -20.82
CA ILE A 85 -8.95 25.56 -21.22
C ILE A 85 -9.95 24.93 -22.22
N ALA A 86 -9.55 23.85 -22.92
CA ALA A 86 -10.40 23.18 -23.89
C ALA A 86 -11.31 22.10 -23.26
N GLY A 87 -11.04 21.67 -22.02
CA GLY A 87 -11.79 20.61 -21.35
C GLY A 87 -11.64 19.24 -22.04
N THR A 88 -10.45 18.97 -22.57
CA THR A 88 -10.12 17.72 -23.28
C THR A 88 -9.49 16.67 -22.38
N GLN A 89 -9.02 17.09 -21.21
CA GLN A 89 -8.44 16.29 -20.15
C GLN A 89 -9.48 16.06 -19.07
N ASN A 90 -9.12 15.25 -18.06
CA ASN A 90 -9.92 15.08 -16.85
C ASN A 90 -9.47 16.01 -15.70
N TRP A 91 -8.54 16.92 -15.99
CA TRP A 91 -7.93 17.85 -15.05
C TRP A 91 -8.01 19.28 -15.56
N SER A 92 -8.12 20.22 -14.63
CA SER A 92 -8.20 21.65 -14.91
C SER A 92 -6.84 22.34 -14.81
N GLU A 93 -5.97 21.88 -13.92
CA GLU A 93 -4.61 22.38 -13.75
C GLU A 93 -3.61 21.24 -13.53
N PHE A 94 -2.45 21.35 -14.17
CA PHE A 94 -1.28 20.52 -13.91
C PHE A 94 -0.04 21.40 -13.68
N LEU A 95 0.43 21.44 -12.43
CA LEU A 95 1.68 22.07 -12.01
C LEU A 95 2.83 21.06 -11.95
N THR A 96 3.98 21.42 -12.53
CA THR A 96 5.25 20.72 -12.34
C THR A 96 6.29 21.65 -11.70
N SER A 97 6.95 21.16 -10.66
CA SER A 97 7.99 21.88 -9.91
C SER A 97 9.35 21.23 -10.05
N TYR A 98 10.36 22.06 -10.33
CA TYR A 98 11.75 21.71 -10.54
C TYR A 98 12.62 22.42 -9.51
N ASN A 99 13.65 21.73 -9.02
CA ASN A 99 14.67 22.31 -8.17
C ASN A 99 15.69 23.12 -8.99
N ALA A 100 16.68 23.72 -8.33
CA ALA A 100 17.71 24.55 -8.97
C ALA A 100 18.59 23.80 -9.98
N SER A 101 18.72 22.47 -9.86
CA SER A 101 19.45 21.65 -10.85
C SER A 101 18.59 21.26 -12.06
N GLY A 102 17.31 21.67 -12.09
CA GLY A 102 16.37 21.33 -13.14
C GLY A 102 15.73 19.95 -12.99
N ALA A 103 15.95 19.25 -11.88
CA ALA A 103 15.30 17.98 -11.59
C ALA A 103 13.88 18.22 -11.05
N ARG A 104 12.91 17.45 -11.56
CA ARG A 104 11.52 17.49 -11.11
C ARG A 104 11.44 16.85 -9.73
N TYR A 105 10.92 17.58 -8.75
CA TYR A 105 10.73 17.07 -7.39
C TYR A 105 9.26 16.97 -6.98
N ARG A 106 8.35 17.64 -7.70
CA ARG A 106 6.92 17.62 -7.38
C ARG A 106 6.03 17.86 -8.61
N THR A 107 4.87 17.20 -8.62
CA THR A 107 3.76 17.53 -9.52
C THR A 107 2.46 17.61 -8.73
N ASP A 108 1.58 18.52 -9.13
CA ASP A 108 0.24 18.66 -8.59
C ASP A 108 -0.77 18.67 -9.75
N ILE A 109 -1.79 17.83 -9.69
CA ILE A 109 -2.90 17.77 -10.65
C ILE A 109 -4.20 18.07 -9.91
N THR A 110 -4.98 19.02 -10.41
CA THR A 110 -6.33 19.34 -9.91
C THR A 110 -7.34 18.79 -10.92
N TYR A 111 -8.19 17.85 -10.49
CA TYR A 111 -9.15 17.21 -11.38
C TYR A 111 -10.41 18.06 -11.59
N ASP A 112 -11.07 17.92 -12.75
CA ASP A 112 -12.31 18.68 -13.06
C ASP A 112 -13.47 18.31 -12.13
N ALA A 113 -13.53 17.04 -11.74
CA ALA A 113 -14.52 16.54 -10.78
C ALA A 113 -14.24 16.99 -9.33
N GLY A 114 -13.17 17.76 -9.10
CA GLY A 114 -12.61 18.04 -7.78
C GLY A 114 -11.64 16.96 -7.33
N GLY A 115 -10.99 17.21 -6.18
CA GLY A 115 -9.88 16.39 -5.70
C GLY A 115 -8.54 16.72 -6.38
N LYS A 116 -7.49 16.09 -5.86
CA LYS A 116 -6.11 16.43 -6.23
C LYS A 116 -5.21 15.20 -6.23
N LEU A 117 -4.21 15.17 -7.11
CA LEU A 117 -3.08 14.25 -7.04
C LEU A 117 -1.79 15.04 -6.84
N THR A 118 -1.07 14.77 -5.76
CA THR A 118 0.29 15.30 -5.54
C THR A 118 1.29 14.16 -5.66
N THR A 119 2.30 14.29 -6.50
CA THR A 119 3.42 13.32 -6.58
C THR A 119 4.71 14.03 -6.21
N TYR A 120 5.45 13.46 -5.28
CA TYR A 120 6.82 13.81 -4.93
C TYR A 120 7.79 12.86 -5.61
N TYR A 121 8.92 13.38 -6.05
CA TYR A 121 10.01 12.60 -6.66
C TYR A 121 11.26 12.77 -5.80
N ASP A 122 11.99 11.68 -5.61
CA ASP A 122 13.27 11.73 -4.93
C ASP A 122 14.36 12.22 -5.90
N ALA A 123 14.39 13.54 -6.09
CA ALA A 123 15.24 14.17 -7.08
C ALA A 123 16.75 14.11 -6.75
N ASP A 124 17.10 13.84 -5.50
CA ASP A 124 18.49 13.72 -5.03
C ASP A 124 18.89 12.28 -4.64
N SER A 125 17.99 11.31 -4.82
CA SER A 125 18.21 9.89 -4.48
C SER A 125 18.62 9.70 -3.01
N SER A 126 18.00 10.47 -2.11
CA SER A 126 18.25 10.41 -0.66
C SER A 126 17.28 9.53 0.12
N LYS A 127 16.31 8.93 -0.57
CA LYS A 127 15.24 8.06 -0.03
C LYS A 127 15.37 6.68 -0.65
N ASP A 128 14.76 5.69 0.00
CA ASP A 128 14.67 4.33 -0.56
C ASP A 128 13.55 4.21 -1.61
N TRP A 129 12.98 5.34 -2.05
CA TRP A 129 11.88 5.39 -3.00
C TRP A 129 12.11 6.41 -4.11
N THR A 130 11.64 6.08 -5.31
CA THR A 130 11.76 6.93 -6.50
C THR A 130 10.68 8.02 -6.54
N LYS A 131 9.46 7.69 -6.13
CA LYS A 131 8.34 8.63 -6.05
C LYS A 131 7.26 8.19 -5.06
N GLN A 132 6.54 9.18 -4.55
CA GLN A 132 5.38 8.99 -3.68
C GLN A 132 4.22 9.88 -4.13
N ALA A 133 3.05 9.28 -4.32
CA ALA A 133 1.85 9.93 -4.80
C ALA A 133 0.75 9.91 -3.73
N PHE A 134 0.05 11.03 -3.56
CA PHE A 134 -1.07 11.22 -2.64
C PHE A 134 -2.29 11.70 -3.41
N THR A 135 -3.38 10.95 -3.32
CA THR A 135 -4.67 11.30 -3.92
C THR A 135 -5.58 11.85 -2.84
N TYR A 136 -6.15 13.02 -3.10
CA TYR A 136 -7.03 13.74 -2.20
C TYR A 136 -8.45 13.79 -2.78
N ASN A 137 -9.46 13.61 -1.92
CA ASN A 137 -10.86 13.86 -2.28
C ASN A 137 -11.13 15.38 -2.41
N ILE A 138 -12.37 15.74 -2.74
CA ILE A 138 -12.79 17.15 -2.89
C ILE A 138 -12.73 17.95 -1.58
N SER A 139 -12.83 17.27 -0.43
CA SER A 139 -12.74 17.87 0.91
C SER A 139 -11.29 18.11 1.35
N GLY A 140 -10.31 17.56 0.63
CA GLY A 140 -8.88 17.66 0.95
C GLY A 140 -8.33 16.51 1.79
N ASP A 141 -9.11 15.46 2.04
CA ASP A 141 -8.66 14.27 2.75
C ASP A 141 -7.89 13.33 1.82
N ILE A 142 -6.85 12.67 2.33
CA ILE A 142 -6.10 11.67 1.56
C ILE A 142 -6.93 10.38 1.48
N VAL A 143 -7.28 9.96 0.27
CA VAL A 143 -8.01 8.71 0.01
C VAL A 143 -7.11 7.59 -0.48
N SER A 144 -5.94 7.91 -1.02
CA SER A 144 -4.96 6.90 -1.39
C SER A 144 -3.53 7.45 -1.40
N GLN A 145 -2.57 6.60 -1.06
CA GLN A 145 -1.13 6.85 -1.14
C GLN A 145 -0.47 5.73 -1.93
N ALA A 146 0.43 6.05 -2.86
CA ALA A 146 1.23 5.07 -3.58
C ALA A 146 2.71 5.42 -3.49
N THR A 147 3.55 4.46 -3.11
CA THR A 147 5.00 4.61 -3.03
C THR A 147 5.65 3.64 -4.02
N ASN A 148 6.53 4.13 -4.88
CA ASN A 148 7.36 3.32 -5.76
C ASN A 148 8.79 3.32 -5.23
N PHE A 149 9.30 2.15 -4.87
CA PHE A 149 10.62 1.99 -4.29
C PHE A 149 11.72 1.89 -5.36
N ASP A 150 12.97 2.07 -4.95
CA ASP A 150 14.14 2.02 -5.86
C ASP A 150 14.43 0.62 -6.38
N ASP A 151 14.03 -0.42 -5.64
CA ASP A 151 14.12 -1.82 -6.03
C ASP A 151 13.04 -2.24 -7.05
N GLY A 152 12.17 -1.31 -7.46
CA GLY A 152 11.05 -1.53 -8.38
C GLY A 152 9.76 -1.98 -7.70
N SER A 153 9.79 -2.32 -6.41
CA SER A 153 8.59 -2.66 -5.64
C SER A 153 7.66 -1.45 -5.47
N ARG A 154 6.42 -1.72 -5.07
CA ARG A 154 5.39 -0.69 -4.91
C ARG A 154 4.50 -0.99 -3.72
N SER A 155 4.19 0.02 -2.92
CA SER A 155 3.12 -0.06 -1.91
C SER A 155 1.98 0.89 -2.27
N VAL A 156 0.75 0.48 -2.01
CA VAL A 156 -0.46 1.28 -2.15
C VAL A 156 -1.28 1.17 -0.88
N ILE A 157 -1.71 2.31 -0.34
CA ILE A 157 -2.64 2.42 0.79
C ILE A 157 -3.91 3.11 0.29
N SER A 158 -5.06 2.63 0.71
CA SER A 158 -6.38 3.23 0.48
C SER A 158 -7.03 3.49 1.82
N TYR A 159 -7.59 4.68 2.00
CA TYR A 159 -8.21 5.12 3.25
C TYR A 159 -9.73 5.18 3.06
N ASP A 160 -10.49 4.60 3.98
CA ASP A 160 -11.94 4.69 3.99
C ASP A 160 -12.38 5.93 4.76
N VAL A 161 -12.28 7.07 4.10
CA VAL A 161 -12.62 8.36 4.72
C VAL A 161 -14.13 8.47 5.00
N ASP A 162 -14.96 7.78 4.23
CA ASP A 162 -16.42 7.83 4.34
C ASP A 162 -17.00 6.80 5.34
N GLY A 163 -16.16 5.89 5.89
CA GLY A 163 -16.59 4.87 6.85
C GLY A 163 -17.58 3.84 6.26
N THR A 164 -17.41 3.50 4.99
CA THR A 164 -18.29 2.56 4.25
C THR A 164 -17.77 1.13 4.20
N GLN A 165 -16.51 0.94 4.55
CA GLN A 165 -15.78 -0.32 4.57
C GLN A 165 -15.63 -0.80 6.01
N PRO A 166 -15.40 -2.10 6.26
CA PRO A 166 -15.16 -2.62 7.61
C PRO A 166 -13.73 -2.32 8.11
N TRP A 167 -13.03 -1.40 7.47
CA TRP A 167 -11.64 -1.05 7.72
C TRP A 167 -11.43 0.44 7.53
N THR A 168 -10.55 1.02 8.34
CA THR A 168 -10.14 2.42 8.25
C THR A 168 -9.11 2.63 7.15
N TRP A 169 -8.22 1.66 6.93
CA TRP A 169 -7.36 1.62 5.75
C TRP A 169 -7.03 0.20 5.31
N TYR A 170 -6.77 0.05 4.02
CA TYR A 170 -6.28 -1.17 3.38
C TYR A 170 -5.00 -0.87 2.61
N SER A 171 -4.02 -1.77 2.63
CA SER A 171 -2.77 -1.67 1.88
C SER A 171 -2.44 -2.93 1.10
N GLY A 172 -1.68 -2.75 0.02
CA GLY A 172 -1.07 -3.81 -0.75
C GLY A 172 0.37 -3.45 -1.13
N THR A 173 1.29 -4.38 -0.91
CA THR A 173 2.70 -4.28 -1.32
C THR A 173 2.98 -5.31 -2.40
N TYR A 174 3.54 -4.82 -3.50
CA TYR A 174 3.83 -5.53 -4.72
C TYR A 174 5.33 -5.55 -4.94
N ASP A 175 5.86 -6.66 -5.45
CA ASP A 175 7.25 -6.74 -5.86
C ASP A 175 7.52 -5.98 -7.18
N ALA A 176 8.77 -6.04 -7.66
CA ALA A 176 9.19 -5.39 -8.88
C ALA A 176 8.52 -5.91 -10.17
N THR A 177 7.91 -7.10 -10.12
CA THR A 177 7.15 -7.68 -11.25
C THR A 177 5.68 -7.24 -11.24
N GLY A 178 5.24 -6.57 -10.17
CA GLY A 178 3.85 -6.18 -9.95
C GLY A 178 3.01 -7.27 -9.26
N THR A 179 3.65 -8.27 -8.67
CA THR A 179 2.99 -9.38 -7.98
C THR A 179 2.70 -8.98 -6.52
N LEU A 180 1.47 -9.18 -6.06
CA LEU A 180 1.04 -8.83 -4.71
C LEU A 180 1.62 -9.81 -3.69
N MET A 181 2.46 -9.31 -2.78
CA MET A 181 3.14 -10.12 -1.77
C MET A 181 2.52 -9.97 -0.39
N VAL A 182 2.13 -8.75 -0.02
CA VAL A 182 1.59 -8.47 1.32
C VAL A 182 0.34 -7.60 1.21
N GLN A 183 -0.68 -7.90 2.00
CA GLN A 183 -1.82 -7.03 2.25
C GLN A 183 -1.89 -6.68 3.73
N GLY A 184 -2.30 -5.45 4.04
CA GLY A 184 -2.55 -5.00 5.41
C GLY A 184 -3.90 -4.31 5.52
N GLN A 185 -4.56 -4.42 6.66
CA GLN A 185 -5.79 -3.67 6.98
C GLN A 185 -5.76 -3.25 8.44
N LEU A 186 -6.16 -2.01 8.71
CA LEU A 186 -6.60 -1.60 10.04
C LEU A 186 -8.12 -1.62 10.04
N LEU A 187 -8.70 -2.51 10.82
CA LEU A 187 -10.15 -2.65 10.96
C LEU A 187 -10.72 -1.54 11.84
N ASP A 188 -12.02 -1.28 11.74
CA ASP A 188 -12.66 -0.17 12.48
C ASP A 188 -12.68 -0.36 13.99
N ASP A 189 -12.54 -1.60 14.46
CA ASP A 189 -12.37 -1.94 15.88
C ASP A 189 -10.93 -1.70 16.39
N GLY A 190 -10.02 -1.27 15.51
CA GLY A 190 -8.61 -1.02 15.79
C GLY A 190 -7.71 -2.26 15.69
N SER A 191 -8.26 -3.44 15.40
CA SER A 191 -7.47 -4.65 15.11
C SER A 191 -6.80 -4.54 13.73
N THR A 192 -5.72 -5.29 13.52
CA THR A 192 -4.97 -5.27 12.25
C THR A 192 -4.96 -6.65 11.61
N LEU A 193 -5.27 -6.73 10.32
CA LEU A 193 -5.15 -7.96 9.52
C LEU A 193 -3.97 -7.83 8.56
N GLN A 194 -3.03 -8.77 8.62
CA GLN A 194 -1.93 -8.89 7.67
C GLN A 194 -2.09 -10.19 6.87
N VAL A 195 -1.91 -10.14 5.56
CA VAL A 195 -1.94 -11.32 4.68
C VAL A 195 -0.64 -11.38 3.88
N LEU A 196 0.17 -12.41 4.09
CA LEU A 196 1.28 -12.77 3.21
C LEU A 196 0.77 -13.69 2.11
N ARG A 197 1.28 -13.52 0.89
CA ARG A 197 0.94 -14.31 -0.28
C ARG A 197 2.18 -14.93 -0.89
N ASP A 198 2.02 -16.16 -1.34
CA ASP A 198 2.95 -16.77 -2.27
C ASP A 198 2.56 -16.36 -3.69
N GLY A 199 2.94 -15.13 -4.06
CA GLY A 199 2.53 -14.55 -5.33
C GLY A 199 3.11 -15.26 -6.56
N HIS A 200 4.20 -16.02 -6.39
CA HIS A 200 4.92 -16.71 -7.47
C HIS A 200 4.74 -18.23 -7.44
N ASP A 201 3.91 -18.76 -6.53
CA ASP A 201 3.60 -20.20 -6.44
C ASP A 201 4.87 -21.05 -6.25
N MET A 202 5.72 -20.63 -5.30
CA MET A 202 7.01 -21.24 -4.98
C MET A 202 6.98 -22.15 -3.73
N ALA A 203 5.95 -22.05 -2.91
CA ALA A 203 5.71 -22.84 -1.71
C ALA A 203 4.45 -23.70 -1.89
N GLY A 204 4.25 -24.69 -1.02
CA GLY A 204 2.99 -25.48 -0.99
C GLY A 204 1.81 -24.75 -0.33
N TRP A 205 1.92 -23.42 -0.16
CA TRP A 205 0.91 -22.59 0.46
C TRP A 205 0.65 -21.32 -0.34
N SER A 206 -0.61 -20.89 -0.40
CA SER A 206 -1.03 -19.76 -1.21
C SER A 206 -1.04 -18.45 -0.42
N LYS A 207 -1.46 -18.49 0.85
CA LYS A 207 -1.45 -17.32 1.73
C LYS A 207 -1.48 -17.70 3.21
N VAL A 208 -0.99 -16.77 4.04
CA VAL A 208 -1.20 -16.78 5.49
C VAL A 208 -1.72 -15.44 5.95
N SER A 209 -2.81 -15.48 6.72
CA SER A 209 -3.41 -14.31 7.35
C SER A 209 -3.15 -14.32 8.86
N SER A 210 -2.71 -13.19 9.41
CA SER A 210 -2.57 -12.97 10.85
C SER A 210 -3.45 -11.80 11.26
N LEU A 211 -4.31 -12.03 12.25
CA LEU A 211 -5.13 -11.01 12.91
C LEU A 211 -4.47 -10.63 14.22
N PHE A 212 -4.26 -9.34 14.43
CA PHE A 212 -3.69 -8.77 15.64
C PHE A 212 -4.75 -7.94 16.35
N ASN A 213 -4.86 -8.06 17.66
CA ASN A 213 -5.72 -7.20 18.46
C ASN A 213 -5.15 -5.76 18.53
N THR A 214 -5.85 -4.86 19.21
CA THR A 214 -5.45 -3.46 19.38
C THR A 214 -4.13 -3.26 20.14
N SER A 215 -3.68 -4.28 20.89
CA SER A 215 -2.40 -4.29 21.62
C SER A 215 -1.25 -4.85 20.79
N GLY A 216 -1.52 -5.34 19.57
CA GLY A 216 -0.53 -5.97 18.69
C GLY A 216 -0.30 -7.46 18.98
N GLU A 217 -1.12 -8.09 19.81
CA GLU A 217 -1.05 -9.54 20.09
C GLU A 217 -1.78 -10.31 19.00
N VAL A 218 -1.27 -11.50 18.64
CA VAL A 218 -1.92 -12.36 17.63
C VAL A 218 -3.22 -12.92 18.21
N ALA A 219 -4.35 -12.53 17.63
CA ALA A 219 -5.67 -13.05 17.97
C ALA A 219 -6.05 -14.27 17.10
N ALA A 220 -5.57 -14.33 15.86
CA ALA A 220 -5.75 -15.49 15.01
C ALA A 220 -4.66 -15.58 13.93
N ARG A 221 -4.38 -16.80 13.48
CA ARG A 221 -3.59 -17.05 12.27
C ARG A 221 -4.27 -18.12 11.43
N SER A 222 -4.20 -17.98 10.11
CA SER A 222 -4.70 -19.00 9.18
C SER A 222 -3.78 -19.15 8.00
N MET A 223 -3.47 -20.38 7.63
CA MET A 223 -2.73 -20.76 6.44
C MET A 223 -3.66 -21.46 5.46
N TYR A 224 -3.50 -21.15 4.18
CA TYR A 224 -4.19 -21.78 3.07
C TYR A 224 -3.15 -22.43 2.17
N THR A 225 -3.32 -23.72 1.88
CA THR A 225 -2.50 -24.44 0.90
C THR A 225 -2.95 -24.10 -0.53
N ASP A 226 -2.20 -24.50 -1.55
CA ASP A 226 -2.61 -24.31 -2.95
C ASP A 226 -3.76 -25.25 -3.35
N SER A 227 -3.86 -26.39 -2.67
CA SER A 227 -4.98 -27.33 -2.80
C SER A 227 -6.27 -26.87 -2.11
N GLY A 228 -6.22 -25.80 -1.30
CA GLY A 228 -7.38 -25.24 -0.60
C GLY A 228 -7.63 -25.81 0.80
N VAL A 229 -6.81 -26.76 1.27
CA VAL A 229 -6.76 -27.10 2.70
C VAL A 229 -6.40 -25.84 3.48
N HIS A 230 -7.09 -25.60 4.59
CA HIS A 230 -6.75 -24.46 5.45
C HIS A 230 -6.65 -24.88 6.90
N ALA A 231 -5.61 -24.37 7.55
CA ALA A 231 -5.31 -24.57 8.95
C ALA A 231 -5.36 -23.22 9.66
N GLY A 232 -5.87 -23.15 10.88
CA GLY A 232 -5.85 -21.91 11.63
C GLY A 232 -5.98 -22.10 13.13
N ILE A 233 -5.46 -21.12 13.85
CA ILE A 233 -5.56 -20.97 15.29
C ILE A 233 -6.29 -19.68 15.63
N GLN A 234 -7.04 -19.71 16.72
CA GLN A 234 -7.71 -18.56 17.31
C GLN A 234 -7.41 -18.54 18.80
N TYR A 235 -7.01 -17.37 19.30
CA TYR A 235 -6.77 -17.10 20.71
C TYR A 235 -7.91 -16.23 21.24
N ASP A 236 -8.48 -16.59 22.38
CA ASP A 236 -9.49 -15.77 23.06
C ASP A 236 -8.83 -14.69 23.90
N VAL A 237 -8.20 -13.73 23.22
CA VAL A 237 -7.46 -12.64 23.87
C VAL A 237 -8.40 -11.71 24.65
N ALA A 238 -9.68 -11.69 24.29
CA ALA A 238 -10.71 -10.89 24.98
C ALA A 238 -11.37 -11.64 26.15
N ASN A 239 -11.08 -12.93 26.33
CA ASN A 239 -11.68 -13.80 27.35
C ASN A 239 -13.23 -13.78 27.27
N THR A 240 -13.75 -13.93 26.06
CA THR A 240 -15.19 -13.89 25.71
C THR A 240 -15.76 -15.23 25.28
N GLU A 241 -14.90 -16.18 24.91
CA GLU A 241 -15.25 -17.53 24.54
C GLU A 241 -15.16 -18.46 25.76
N ALA A 242 -15.55 -19.72 25.58
CA ALA A 242 -15.36 -20.76 26.61
C ALA A 242 -14.02 -21.50 26.45
N TYR A 243 -13.11 -20.93 25.65
CA TYR A 243 -11.83 -21.51 25.32
C TYR A 243 -10.75 -20.46 25.24
N ALA A 244 -9.58 -20.79 25.77
CA ALA A 244 -8.41 -19.92 25.68
C ALA A 244 -7.86 -19.93 24.24
N VAL A 245 -7.91 -21.08 23.58
CA VAL A 245 -7.38 -21.26 22.23
C VAL A 245 -7.99 -22.46 21.50
N GLN A 246 -8.10 -22.32 20.19
CA GLN A 246 -8.66 -23.33 19.31
C GLN A 246 -7.87 -23.42 18.01
N ALA A 247 -7.47 -24.62 17.63
CA ALA A 247 -6.87 -24.94 16.34
C ALA A 247 -7.84 -25.77 15.50
N ARG A 248 -7.94 -25.45 14.21
CA ARG A 248 -8.78 -26.19 13.26
C ARG A 248 -8.05 -26.38 11.94
N ILE A 249 -8.24 -27.54 11.34
CA ILE A 249 -7.75 -27.87 10.00
C ILE A 249 -8.93 -28.41 9.21
N TYR A 250 -9.13 -27.88 8.01
CA TYR A 250 -10.24 -28.23 7.14
C TYR A 250 -9.71 -28.74 5.80
N PHE A 251 -10.44 -29.68 5.23
CA PHE A 251 -10.29 -30.09 3.83
C PHE A 251 -10.61 -28.92 2.89
N ALA A 252 -10.21 -29.06 1.62
CA ALA A 252 -10.49 -28.08 0.57
C ALA A 252 -11.98 -27.79 0.35
N ASP A 253 -12.86 -28.74 0.69
CA ASP A 253 -14.31 -28.58 0.61
C ASP A 253 -14.93 -27.85 1.83
N GLY A 254 -14.11 -27.47 2.82
CA GLY A 254 -14.53 -26.81 4.05
C GLY A 254 -14.97 -27.75 5.16
N THR A 255 -14.88 -29.07 4.99
CA THR A 255 -15.16 -30.05 6.05
C THR A 255 -14.04 -30.03 7.09
N LEU A 256 -14.38 -30.03 8.38
CA LEU A 256 -13.41 -30.04 9.48
C LEU A 256 -12.67 -31.38 9.52
N ALA A 257 -11.40 -31.41 9.12
CA ALA A 257 -10.54 -32.61 9.20
C ALA A 257 -10.09 -32.89 10.63
N TYR A 258 -9.76 -31.84 11.36
CA TYR A 258 -9.24 -31.90 12.72
C TYR A 258 -9.60 -30.64 13.50
N GLY A 259 -9.96 -30.80 14.77
CA GLY A 259 -10.12 -29.68 15.69
C GLY A 259 -9.51 -29.99 17.06
N ALA A 260 -8.82 -29.01 17.62
CA ALA A 260 -8.31 -29.03 18.99
C ALA A 260 -8.76 -27.75 19.70
N GLN A 261 -9.19 -27.87 20.95
CA GLN A 261 -9.62 -26.74 21.76
C GLN A 261 -9.15 -26.92 23.20
N PHE A 262 -8.50 -25.89 23.74
CA PHE A 262 -8.16 -25.82 25.15
C PHE A 262 -9.08 -24.81 25.83
N LYS A 263 -9.83 -25.30 26.80
CA LYS A 263 -10.87 -24.54 27.49
C LYS A 263 -10.29 -23.73 28.64
N ASP A 264 -11.01 -22.68 29.04
CA ASP A 264 -10.57 -21.85 30.18
C ASP A 264 -10.57 -22.61 31.51
N ASP A 265 -11.32 -23.71 31.58
CA ASP A 265 -11.32 -24.64 32.71
C ASP A 265 -10.12 -25.62 32.71
N GLY A 266 -9.21 -25.49 31.75
CA GLY A 266 -8.03 -26.34 31.57
C GLY A 266 -8.31 -27.67 30.86
N SER A 267 -9.55 -27.92 30.41
CA SER A 267 -9.88 -29.15 29.69
C SER A 267 -9.51 -29.06 28.21
N TYR A 268 -9.07 -30.20 27.66
CA TYR A 268 -8.76 -30.37 26.24
C TYR A 268 -9.88 -31.12 25.52
N LEU A 269 -10.32 -30.58 24.38
CA LEU A 269 -11.29 -31.21 23.49
C LEU A 269 -10.64 -31.40 22.12
N GLU A 270 -10.75 -32.63 21.60
CA GLU A 270 -10.28 -32.97 20.28
C GLU A 270 -11.41 -33.54 19.42
N ASN A 271 -11.42 -33.19 18.13
CA ASN A 271 -12.33 -33.71 17.13
C ASN A 271 -11.51 -34.34 15.98
N THR A 272 -11.76 -35.62 15.72
CA THR A 272 -11.10 -36.40 14.67
C THR A 272 -12.10 -37.12 13.75
N ASP A 273 -13.37 -36.74 13.78
CA ASP A 273 -14.44 -37.59 13.26
C ASP A 273 -14.56 -37.62 11.72
N ALA A 274 -14.09 -36.58 11.02
CA ALA A 274 -14.33 -36.47 9.57
C ALA A 274 -13.19 -37.01 8.70
N ALA A 275 -11.96 -37.04 9.20
CA ALA A 275 -10.81 -37.50 8.42
C ALA A 275 -10.60 -39.01 8.56
N ASN A 276 -10.04 -39.62 7.52
CA ASN A 276 -9.68 -41.04 7.53
C ASN A 276 -8.36 -41.24 8.27
N TRP A 277 -8.42 -41.28 9.60
CA TRP A 277 -7.23 -41.43 10.44
C TRP A 277 -6.64 -42.85 10.37
N GLN A 278 -5.34 -42.91 10.20
CA GLN A 278 -4.52 -44.09 10.36
C GLN A 278 -3.77 -43.98 11.68
N VAL A 279 -3.97 -44.95 12.57
CA VAL A 279 -3.16 -45.08 13.79
C VAL A 279 -1.83 -45.72 13.40
N LEU A 280 -0.75 -45.00 13.70
CA LEU A 280 0.61 -45.39 13.32
C LEU A 280 1.36 -46.00 14.51
N GLU A 281 1.06 -45.57 15.73
CA GLU A 281 1.60 -46.15 16.97
C GLU A 281 0.56 -46.16 18.08
N GLU A 282 0.50 -47.29 18.80
CA GLU A 282 -0.26 -47.44 20.04
C GLU A 282 0.66 -47.97 21.16
N ILE A 283 0.55 -47.35 22.34
CA ILE A 283 1.28 -47.76 23.55
C ILE A 283 0.24 -48.09 24.61
N GLY A 284 0.18 -49.36 25.03
CA GLY A 284 -0.77 -49.80 26.06
C GLY A 284 -2.24 -49.67 25.67
N GLY A 285 -2.56 -49.66 24.37
CA GLY A 285 -3.92 -49.48 23.84
C GLY A 285 -4.38 -48.03 23.73
N VAL A 286 -3.46 -47.07 23.89
CA VAL A 286 -3.69 -45.64 23.68
C VAL A 286 -2.91 -45.19 22.44
N VAL A 287 -3.55 -44.41 21.59
CA VAL A 287 -2.94 -43.85 20.37
C VAL A 287 -1.84 -42.87 20.76
N ALA A 288 -0.61 -43.15 20.32
CA ALA A 288 0.54 -42.26 20.50
C ALA A 288 0.81 -41.41 19.26
N HIS A 289 0.51 -41.96 18.07
CA HIS A 289 0.78 -41.32 16.79
C HIS A 289 -0.31 -41.68 15.77
N ARG A 290 -0.86 -40.69 15.09
CA ARG A 290 -1.84 -40.88 14.00
C ARG A 290 -1.62 -39.92 12.85
N SER A 291 -2.08 -40.32 11.67
CA SER A 291 -2.03 -39.46 10.48
C SER A 291 -3.32 -39.52 9.66
N ALA A 292 -3.59 -38.47 8.90
CA ALA A 292 -4.64 -38.39 7.91
C ALA A 292 -4.09 -37.82 6.60
N ASP A 293 -4.53 -38.39 5.48
CA ASP A 293 -4.30 -37.84 4.13
C ASP A 293 -5.38 -36.79 3.85
N LEU A 294 -4.94 -35.57 3.54
CA LEU A 294 -5.83 -34.44 3.25
C LEU A 294 -6.01 -34.19 1.75
N GLY A 295 -5.45 -35.05 0.90
CA GLY A 295 -5.44 -34.91 -0.55
C GLY A 295 -4.22 -34.13 -1.06
N ASP A 296 -3.93 -34.28 -2.35
CA ASP A 296 -2.85 -33.58 -3.05
C ASP A 296 -1.45 -33.72 -2.40
N GLY A 297 -1.23 -34.86 -1.73
CA GLY A 297 0.02 -35.17 -1.05
C GLY A 297 0.17 -34.52 0.33
N LEU A 298 -0.85 -33.80 0.82
CA LEU A 298 -0.86 -33.24 2.17
C LEU A 298 -1.12 -34.30 3.22
N ARG A 299 -0.29 -34.30 4.26
CA ARG A 299 -0.43 -35.20 5.41
C ARG A 299 -0.56 -34.39 6.69
N LEU A 300 -1.59 -34.70 7.47
CA LEU A 300 -1.72 -34.23 8.84
C LEU A 300 -1.31 -35.34 9.79
N THR A 301 -0.41 -35.04 10.71
CA THR A 301 0.11 -35.97 11.72
C THR A 301 -0.12 -35.39 13.11
N ILE A 302 -0.56 -36.23 14.05
CA ILE A 302 -0.71 -35.86 15.46
C ILE A 302 0.07 -36.84 16.34
N ASP A 303 0.94 -36.29 17.18
CA ASP A 303 1.74 -36.97 18.19
C ASP A 303 1.21 -36.64 19.59
N TYR A 304 1.16 -37.63 20.48
CA TYR A 304 0.75 -37.48 21.88
C TYR A 304 1.86 -37.92 22.82
N ASP A 305 2.14 -37.10 23.84
CA ASP A 305 3.07 -37.50 24.89
C ASP A 305 2.36 -38.31 25.98
N LEU A 306 2.29 -39.62 25.75
CA LEU A 306 1.67 -40.54 26.69
C LEU A 306 2.52 -40.81 27.95
N ALA A 307 3.83 -40.51 27.89
CA ALA A 307 4.76 -40.79 28.98
C ALA A 307 5.02 -39.57 29.87
N ASN A 308 4.46 -38.40 29.51
CA ASN A 308 4.79 -37.10 30.11
C ASN A 308 6.31 -36.87 30.12
N ALA A 309 6.99 -37.32 29.07
CA ALA A 309 8.44 -37.25 28.89
C ALA A 309 8.89 -35.95 28.20
N GLN A 310 7.94 -35.22 27.61
CA GLN A 310 8.08 -33.94 26.96
C GLN A 310 7.37 -32.87 27.79
N ASP A 311 7.52 -31.61 27.39
CA ASP A 311 6.80 -30.47 27.93
C ASP A 311 5.50 -30.16 27.15
N TRP A 312 5.06 -31.10 26.31
CA TRP A 312 3.86 -30.98 25.48
C TRP A 312 2.99 -32.23 25.52
N MET A 313 1.68 -32.02 25.47
CA MET A 313 0.66 -33.07 25.50
C MET A 313 0.31 -33.56 24.10
N ALA A 314 0.21 -32.64 23.14
CA ALA A 314 -0.11 -32.95 21.75
C ALA A 314 0.66 -32.04 20.80
N TYR A 315 1.15 -32.62 19.72
CA TYR A 315 1.80 -31.90 18.62
C TYR A 315 1.14 -32.28 17.31
N ALA A 316 0.69 -31.29 16.55
CA ALA A 316 0.04 -31.48 15.27
C ALA A 316 0.86 -30.83 14.16
N LYS A 317 1.01 -31.53 13.04
CA LYS A 317 1.87 -31.14 11.93
C LYS A 317 1.19 -31.39 10.60
N LEU A 318 1.06 -30.36 9.78
CA LEU A 318 0.63 -30.41 8.39
C LEU A 318 1.85 -30.33 7.48
N GLU A 319 2.05 -31.35 6.67
CA GLU A 319 3.19 -31.52 5.77
C GLU A 319 2.75 -31.58 4.31
N ASP A 320 3.60 -31.08 3.42
CA ASP A 320 3.45 -31.27 1.98
C ASP A 320 3.95 -32.64 1.49
N GLY A 321 3.76 -32.91 0.19
CA GLY A 321 4.18 -34.17 -0.43
C GLY A 321 5.71 -34.40 -0.43
N SER A 322 6.51 -33.39 -0.11
CA SER A 322 7.96 -33.50 0.08
C SER A 322 8.37 -33.80 1.53
N GLY A 323 7.43 -33.68 2.48
CA GLY A 323 7.66 -33.80 3.92
C GLY A 323 8.04 -32.48 4.60
N ALA A 324 7.91 -31.34 3.91
CA ALA A 324 8.14 -30.03 4.52
C ALA A 324 6.93 -29.63 5.37
N THR A 325 7.21 -29.13 6.58
CA THR A 325 6.16 -28.60 7.47
C THR A 325 5.59 -27.31 6.91
N LEU A 326 4.30 -27.29 6.59
CA LEU A 326 3.60 -26.06 6.21
C LEU A 326 3.07 -25.35 7.46
N TYR A 327 2.45 -26.12 8.36
CA TYR A 327 1.83 -25.63 9.58
C TYR A 327 2.05 -26.63 10.70
N SER A 328 2.32 -26.18 11.91
CA SER A 328 2.27 -27.02 13.10
C SER A 328 1.83 -26.24 14.32
N PHE A 329 1.25 -26.93 15.29
CA PHE A 329 1.04 -26.36 16.61
C PHE A 329 1.32 -27.40 17.70
N THR A 330 1.77 -26.90 18.83
CA THR A 330 2.09 -27.66 20.03
C THR A 330 1.20 -27.16 21.15
N LEU A 331 0.57 -28.09 21.86
CA LEU A 331 -0.10 -27.84 23.12
C LEU A 331 0.81 -28.32 24.25
N SER A 332 1.29 -27.39 25.07
CA SER A 332 2.19 -27.64 26.18
C SER A 332 1.46 -28.12 27.44
N ASP A 333 2.16 -28.81 28.34
CA ASP A 333 1.61 -29.30 29.62
C ASP A 333 1.06 -28.19 30.52
N ASP A 334 1.59 -26.97 30.36
CA ASP A 334 1.16 -25.77 31.09
C ASP A 334 -0.07 -25.09 30.46
N GLY A 335 -0.65 -25.68 29.42
CA GLY A 335 -1.78 -25.14 28.66
C GLY A 335 -1.40 -24.07 27.65
N SER A 336 -0.10 -23.78 27.47
CA SER A 336 0.35 -22.84 26.44
C SER A 336 0.28 -23.47 25.04
N PHE A 337 0.08 -22.62 24.04
CA PHE A 337 0.07 -23.02 22.64
C PHE A 337 1.21 -22.33 21.90
N GLN A 338 1.96 -23.12 21.16
CA GLN A 338 2.96 -22.63 20.21
C GLN A 338 2.49 -23.01 18.81
N GLU A 339 2.57 -22.07 17.88
CA GLU A 339 2.37 -22.37 16.47
C GLU A 339 3.62 -22.05 15.66
N GLN A 340 3.80 -22.80 14.59
CA GLN A 340 4.81 -22.56 13.59
C GLN A 340 4.16 -22.62 12.22
N THR A 341 4.47 -21.66 11.39
CA THR A 341 4.10 -21.66 9.98
C THR A 341 5.37 -21.64 9.15
N ALA A 342 5.34 -22.11 7.91
CA ALA A 342 6.47 -22.04 6.98
C ALA A 342 6.98 -20.60 6.70
N ILE A 343 6.37 -19.58 7.32
CA ILE A 343 6.67 -18.15 7.18
C ILE A 343 7.54 -17.63 8.32
N SER A 344 7.78 -18.40 9.39
CA SER A 344 8.62 -17.94 10.51
C SER A 344 10.03 -17.50 10.08
N ASP A 345 10.48 -17.92 8.89
CA ASP A 345 11.77 -17.53 8.29
C ASP A 345 11.70 -16.31 7.34
N TRP A 346 10.51 -15.81 6.99
CA TRP A 346 10.32 -14.67 6.06
C TRP A 346 10.12 -13.32 6.75
N LEU A 347 9.94 -13.32 8.07
CA LEU A 347 9.78 -12.13 8.91
C LEU A 347 11.01 -11.87 9.82
N ALA A 348 12.08 -12.66 9.69
CA ALA A 348 13.31 -12.58 10.48
C ALA A 348 14.42 -11.76 9.81
#